data_AF-A0A2T0QCK4-F1
#
_entry.id   AF-A0A2T0QCK4-F1
#
_cell.length_a   1.000
_cell.length_b   1.000
_cell.length_c   1.000
_cell.angle_alpha   90.00
_cell.angle_beta   90.00
_cell.angle_gamma   90.00
#
_symmetry.space_group_name_H-M   'P 1'
#
loop_
_entity.id
_entity.type
_entity.pdbx_description
1 polymer ?
#
loop_
_entity_poly.entity_id
_entity_poly.type
_entity_poly.pdbx_seq_one_letter_code
_entity_poly.pdbx_strand_id
1 'polypeptide(L)'
;MELADWTGRWVAQLAAPSAVAIGAGTDRVVLRDTATGSLAYTTPDDHGGHTVTQRGPLRLWDQVEGAIETWHAHGSPHQSAFGLTVTPAEERVWLGSPDSPGWPLPV
;
A
#
# COMPACT_ATOMS: atom_id res chain seq x y z
N MET A 1 3.63 -12.28 7.83
CA MET A 1 3.30 -11.23 6.86
C MET A 1 2.44 -10.20 7.58
N GLU A 2 3.07 -9.14 8.08
CA GLU A 2 2.54 -8.26 9.14
C GLU A 2 1.63 -7.16 8.58
N LEU A 3 0.52 -7.55 7.97
CA LEU A 3 -0.63 -6.67 7.71
C LEU A 3 -1.48 -6.43 8.98
N ALA A 4 -0.95 -6.81 10.15
CA ALA A 4 -1.61 -6.74 11.45
C ALA A 4 -1.36 -5.40 12.18
N ASP A 5 -0.25 -4.73 11.91
CA ASP A 5 0.00 -3.38 12.42
C ASP A 5 -0.76 -2.33 11.61
N TRP A 6 -1.36 -1.36 12.32
CA TRP A 6 -2.09 -0.24 11.73
C TRP A 6 -1.21 0.57 10.76
N THR A 7 0.07 0.78 11.11
CA THR A 7 1.00 1.56 10.28
C THR A 7 1.23 0.91 8.93
N GLY A 8 1.36 -0.43 8.88
CA GLY A 8 1.48 -1.17 7.63
C GLY A 8 0.26 -0.99 6.72
N ARG A 9 -0.96 -1.03 7.28
CA ARG A 9 -2.19 -0.77 6.50
C ARG A 9 -2.25 0.66 5.99
N TRP A 10 -1.81 1.62 6.77
CA TRP A 10 -1.73 3.02 6.36
C TRP A 10 -0.72 3.21 5.21
N VAL A 11 0.48 2.60 5.29
CA VAL A 11 1.46 2.60 4.19
C VAL A 11 0.90 1.94 2.93
N ALA A 12 0.19 0.82 3.06
CA ALA A 12 -0.49 0.18 1.93
C ALA A 12 -1.53 1.13 1.28
N GLN A 13 -2.24 1.91 2.09
CA GLN A 13 -3.19 2.90 1.57
C GLN A 13 -2.49 4.06 0.87
N LEU A 14 -1.33 4.52 1.35
CA LEU A 14 -0.53 5.55 0.65
C LEU A 14 -0.07 5.06 -0.73
N ALA A 15 0.26 3.78 -0.85
CA ALA A 15 0.68 3.17 -2.12
C ALA A 15 -0.46 3.07 -3.14
N ALA A 16 -1.69 2.90 -2.67
CA ALA A 16 -2.87 2.70 -3.49
C ALA A 16 -4.05 3.55 -2.95
N PRO A 17 -4.01 4.88 -3.10
CA PRO A 17 -4.88 5.80 -2.37
C PRO A 17 -6.37 5.69 -2.74
N SER A 18 -6.70 5.22 -3.94
CA SER A 18 -8.08 4.98 -4.37
C SER A 18 -8.52 3.52 -4.25
N ALA A 19 -7.65 2.64 -3.73
CA ALA A 19 -7.96 1.24 -3.48
C ALA A 19 -8.69 1.06 -2.14
N VAL A 20 -9.74 0.24 -2.18
CA VAL A 20 -10.45 -0.25 -1.00
C VAL A 20 -10.15 -1.73 -0.80
N ALA A 21 -9.91 -2.14 0.44
CA ALA A 21 -9.84 -3.55 0.81
C ALA A 21 -11.26 -4.10 1.03
N ILE A 22 -11.67 -5.09 0.24
CA ILE A 22 -13.00 -5.72 0.33
C ILE A 22 -12.82 -7.15 0.84
N GLY A 23 -13.47 -7.48 1.96
CA GLY A 23 -13.43 -8.83 2.51
C GLY A 23 -12.04 -9.22 3.00
N ALA A 24 -11.52 -8.50 3.99
CA ALA A 24 -10.32 -8.89 4.72
C ALA A 24 -10.66 -9.97 5.75
N GLY A 25 -10.93 -11.19 5.28
CA GLY A 25 -10.80 -12.39 6.13
C GLY A 25 -9.31 -12.74 6.28
N THR A 26 -8.95 -13.61 7.22
CA THR A 26 -7.55 -14.05 7.40
C THR A 26 -6.94 -14.69 6.15
N ASP A 27 -7.77 -15.29 5.28
CA ASP A 27 -7.29 -16.08 4.13
C ASP A 27 -7.41 -15.39 2.78
N ARG A 28 -8.04 -14.20 2.72
CA ARG A 28 -8.24 -13.51 1.44
C ARG A 28 -8.20 -12.01 1.61
N VAL A 29 -7.39 -11.37 0.78
CA VAL A 29 -7.38 -9.93 0.60
C VAL A 29 -7.86 -9.65 -0.82
N VAL A 30 -8.76 -8.68 -0.97
CA VAL A 30 -9.14 -8.12 -2.28
C VAL A 30 -8.94 -6.62 -2.22
N LEU A 31 -8.10 -6.08 -3.09
CA LEU A 31 -7.89 -4.65 -3.29
C LEU A 31 -8.60 -4.23 -4.56
N ARG A 32 -9.50 -3.25 -4.48
CA ARG A 32 -10.17 -2.70 -5.65
C ARG A 32 -9.95 -1.21 -5.73
N ASP A 33 -9.32 -0.76 -6.80
CA ASP A 33 -9.18 0.65 -7.12
C ASP A 33 -10.48 1.18 -7.73
N THR A 34 -11.08 2.17 -7.06
CA THR A 34 -12.40 2.69 -7.47
C THR A 34 -12.33 3.65 -8.65
N ALA A 35 -11.17 4.28 -8.88
CA ALA A 35 -10.96 5.25 -9.96
C ALA A 35 -10.72 4.57 -11.31
N THR A 36 -9.93 3.50 -11.33
CA THR A 36 -9.49 2.81 -12.55
C THR A 36 -10.17 1.47 -12.77
N GLY A 37 -10.85 0.93 -11.74
CA GLY A 37 -11.39 -0.43 -11.75
C GLY A 37 -10.33 -1.53 -11.62
N SER A 38 -9.06 -1.19 -11.35
CA SER A 38 -8.01 -2.17 -11.09
C SER A 38 -8.32 -3.03 -9.86
N LEU A 39 -7.86 -4.28 -9.87
CA LEU A 39 -8.17 -5.27 -8.84
C LEU A 39 -6.94 -6.13 -8.56
N ALA A 40 -6.65 -6.39 -7.29
CA ALA A 40 -5.76 -7.45 -6.86
C ALA A 40 -6.46 -8.36 -5.84
N TYR A 41 -6.19 -9.65 -5.87
CA TYR A 41 -6.67 -10.56 -4.83
C TYR A 41 -5.73 -11.74 -4.60
N THR A 42 -5.74 -12.25 -3.37
CA THR A 42 -5.03 -13.47 -3.00
C THR A 42 -5.91 -14.71 -3.14
N THR A 43 -5.28 -15.85 -3.45
CA THR A 43 -5.85 -17.19 -3.37
C THR A 43 -4.88 -18.08 -2.60
N PRO A 44 -5.31 -18.88 -1.62
CA PRO A 44 -4.45 -19.87 -0.98
C PRO A 44 -3.78 -20.77 -2.02
N ASP A 45 -2.52 -21.15 -1.77
CA ASP A 45 -1.81 -22.15 -2.55
C ASP A 45 -1.69 -23.48 -1.78
N ASP A 46 -1.25 -24.53 -2.48
CA ASP A 46 -1.13 -25.88 -1.92
C ASP A 46 0.00 -26.02 -0.88
N HIS A 47 0.84 -24.99 -0.72
CA HIS A 47 1.97 -24.96 0.19
C HIS A 47 1.71 -24.11 1.45
N GLY A 48 0.48 -23.67 1.66
CA GLY A 48 0.11 -22.83 2.81
C GLY A 48 0.50 -21.36 2.66
N GLY A 49 0.86 -20.93 1.44
CA GLY A 49 1.04 -19.55 1.04
C GLY A 49 -0.17 -18.98 0.30
N HIS A 50 0.03 -17.86 -0.38
CA HIS A 50 -0.96 -17.24 -1.25
C HIS A 50 -0.36 -16.88 -2.59
N THR A 51 -1.09 -17.17 -3.66
CA THR A 51 -0.84 -16.60 -4.99
C THR A 51 -1.64 -15.32 -5.17
N VAL A 52 -1.05 -14.32 -5.83
CA VAL A 52 -1.69 -13.04 -6.13
C VAL A 52 -2.12 -13.00 -7.58
N THR A 53 -3.37 -12.62 -7.82
CA THR A 53 -3.86 -12.28 -9.15
C THR A 53 -4.17 -10.79 -9.23
N GLN A 54 -3.70 -10.12 -10.29
CA GLN A 54 -3.92 -8.70 -10.55
C GLN A 54 -4.55 -8.47 -11.92
N ARG A 55 -5.48 -7.51 -12.01
CA ARG A 55 -6.20 -7.13 -13.23
C ARG A 55 -6.35 -5.61 -13.31
N GLY A 56 -6.39 -5.09 -14.54
CA GLY A 56 -6.53 -3.66 -14.80
C GLY A 56 -5.19 -2.96 -15.04
N PRO A 57 -5.21 -1.64 -15.25
CA PRO A 57 -4.02 -0.85 -15.58
C PRO A 57 -3.04 -0.69 -14.41
N LEU A 58 -3.49 -0.81 -13.16
CA LEU A 58 -2.64 -0.71 -11.97
C LEU A 58 -2.25 -2.09 -11.43
N ARG A 59 -1.00 -2.22 -11.01
CA ARG A 59 -0.48 -3.37 -10.27
C ARG A 59 -0.56 -3.07 -8.77
N LEU A 60 -1.78 -3.11 -8.22
CA LEU A 60 -2.07 -2.68 -6.85
C LEU A 60 -1.29 -3.46 -5.79
N TRP A 61 -1.12 -4.77 -5.97
CA TRP A 61 -0.35 -5.58 -5.03
C TRP A 61 1.13 -5.22 -5.06
N ASP A 62 1.71 -5.08 -6.26
CA ASP A 62 3.13 -4.71 -6.43
C ASP A 62 3.41 -3.33 -5.82
N GLN A 63 2.47 -2.37 -5.97
CA GLN A 63 2.56 -1.05 -5.34
C GLN A 63 2.57 -1.15 -3.80
N VAL A 64 1.65 -1.96 -3.25
CA VAL A 64 1.58 -2.17 -1.80
C VAL A 64 2.83 -2.89 -1.29
N GLU A 65 3.28 -3.96 -1.93
CA GLU A 65 4.51 -4.67 -1.56
C GLU A 65 5.72 -3.73 -1.58
N GLY A 66 5.92 -2.99 -2.66
CA GLY A 66 7.05 -2.06 -2.77
C GLY A 66 7.02 -0.96 -1.71
N ALA A 67 5.83 -0.49 -1.32
CA ALA A 67 5.69 0.49 -0.25
C ALA A 67 6.01 -0.10 1.13
N ILE A 68 5.53 -1.32 1.40
CA ILE A 68 5.82 -2.05 2.64
C ILE A 68 7.31 -2.39 2.74
N GLU A 69 7.93 -2.84 1.65
CA GLU A 69 9.37 -3.08 1.58
C GLU A 69 10.18 -1.80 1.85
N THR A 70 9.76 -0.67 1.27
CA THR A 70 10.39 0.64 1.53
C THR A 70 10.29 1.03 3.00
N TRP A 71 9.12 0.87 3.60
CA TRP A 71 8.87 1.15 5.02
C TRP A 71 9.69 0.24 5.93
N HIS A 72 9.75 -1.06 5.64
CA HIS A 72 10.59 -2.01 6.36
C HIS A 72 12.08 -1.68 6.25
N ALA A 73 12.55 -1.30 5.07
CA ALA A 73 13.92 -0.86 4.84
C ALA A 73 14.28 0.41 5.65
N HIS A 74 13.28 1.21 6.04
CA HIS A 74 13.43 2.38 6.91
C HIS A 74 13.24 2.06 8.40
N GLY A 75 13.20 0.78 8.78
CA GLY A 75 13.08 0.32 10.16
C GLY A 75 11.64 0.23 10.67
N SER A 76 10.66 0.23 9.77
CA SER A 76 9.23 0.14 10.10
C SER A 76 8.78 1.19 11.13
N PRO A 77 9.12 2.49 10.95
CA PRO A 77 8.83 3.50 11.95
C PRO A 77 7.32 3.72 12.12
N HIS A 78 6.92 4.15 13.31
CA HIS A 78 5.53 4.54 13.59
C HIS A 78 5.07 5.69 12.67
N GLN A 79 3.77 5.76 12.37
CA GLN A 79 3.13 6.79 11.52
C GLN A 79 3.60 8.23 11.83
N SER A 80 3.82 8.55 13.10
CA SER A 80 4.24 9.90 13.53
C SER A 80 5.64 10.31 13.07
N ALA A 81 6.45 9.39 12.55
CA ALA A 81 7.79 9.67 12.01
C ALA A 81 7.78 10.05 10.52
N PHE A 82 6.64 9.94 9.85
CA PHE A 82 6.50 10.36 8.46
C PHE A 82 6.33 11.87 8.39
N GLY A 83 6.89 12.47 7.34
CA GLY A 83 6.64 13.86 7.02
C GLY A 83 5.62 14.03 5.91
N LEU A 84 5.10 15.25 5.78
CA LEU A 84 4.15 15.65 4.75
C LEU A 84 4.65 16.94 4.11
N THR A 85 4.78 16.92 2.79
CA THR A 85 4.99 18.12 1.98
C THR A 85 3.66 18.47 1.32
N VAL A 86 3.21 19.72 1.50
CA VAL A 86 2.03 20.28 0.83
C VAL A 86 2.47 21.54 0.08
N THR A 87 2.24 21.54 -1.22
CA THR A 87 2.44 22.69 -2.09
C THR A 87 1.16 22.92 -2.92
N PRO A 88 1.00 24.08 -3.59
CA PRO A 88 -0.11 24.27 -4.52
C PRO A 88 -0.14 23.27 -5.68
N ALA A 89 0.95 22.55 -5.96
CA ALA A 89 1.07 21.63 -7.08
C ALA A 89 0.99 20.15 -6.68
N GLU A 90 1.35 19.82 -5.44
CA GLU A 90 1.41 18.42 -4.97
C GLU A 90 1.28 18.30 -3.45
N GLU A 91 0.73 17.16 -3.04
CA GLU A 91 0.76 16.66 -1.68
C GLU A 91 1.50 15.32 -1.66
N ARG A 92 2.45 15.16 -0.73
CA ARG A 92 3.31 13.97 -0.67
C ARG A 92 3.68 13.61 0.76
N VAL A 93 3.48 12.35 1.12
CA VAL A 93 3.95 11.76 2.38
C VAL A 93 5.32 11.12 2.15
N TRP A 94 6.27 11.31 3.05
CA TRP A 94 7.64 10.80 2.89
C TRP A 94 8.22 10.21 4.19
N LEU A 95 9.23 9.37 4.03
CA LEU A 95 9.98 8.73 5.13
C LEU A 95 11.36 9.36 5.28
N GLY A 96 11.73 9.78 6.49
CA GLY A 96 13.06 10.31 6.79
C GLY A 96 13.21 11.80 6.48
N SER A 97 13.33 12.20 5.21
CA SER A 97 13.43 13.61 4.80
C SER A 97 12.53 13.92 3.59
N PRO A 98 12.25 15.20 3.28
CA PRO A 98 11.43 15.58 2.12
C PRO A 98 11.94 15.05 0.77
N ASP A 99 13.25 14.82 0.65
CA ASP A 99 13.91 14.34 -0.58
C ASP A 99 13.97 12.80 -0.68
N SER A 100 13.51 12.08 0.35
CA SER A 100 13.47 10.62 0.40
C SER A 100 12.29 10.02 -0.41
N PRO A 101 12.28 8.69 -0.61
CA PRO A 101 11.11 7.98 -1.11
C PRO A 101 9.84 8.35 -0.34
N GLY A 102 8.75 8.45 -1.08
CA GLY A 102 7.48 8.94 -0.58
C GLY A 102 6.38 8.75 -1.60
N TRP A 103 5.15 8.88 -1.14
CA TRP A 103 3.94 8.59 -1.88
C TRP A 103 3.19 9.88 -2.16
N PRO A 104 2.92 10.20 -3.44
CA PRO A 104 2.04 11.32 -3.77
C PRO A 104 0.61 10.99 -3.34
N LEU A 105 -0.07 11.97 -2.80
CA LEU A 105 -1.50 11.87 -2.50
C LEU A 105 -2.32 12.36 -3.71
N PRO A 106 -3.51 11.79 -3.94
CA PRO A 106 -4.44 12.36 -4.90
C PRO A 106 -4.85 13.77 -4.45
N VAL A 107 -4.87 14.71 -5.39
CA VAL A 107 -5.42 16.07 -5.22
C VAL A 107 -6.82 16.18 -5.82
#